data_AF-A0A0C2H608-F1
#
_entry.id   AF-A0A0C2H608-F1
#
_cell.length_a   1.000
_cell.length_b   1.000
_cell.length_c   1.000
_cell.angle_alpha   90.00
_cell.angle_beta   90.00
_cell.angle_gamma   90.00
#
_symmetry.space_group_name_H-M   'P 1'
#
loop_
_entity.id
_entity.type
_entity.pdbx_description
1 polymer ?
#
loop_
_entity_poly.entity_id
_entity_poly.type
_entity_poly.pdbx_seq_one_letter_code
_entity_poly.pdbx_strand_id
1 'polypeptide(L)'
;MMGRKPLEAIIWLLEEVGLADQVTPEEYATHYDVMLGEMFKKCRPLPGAERLVLSGDDESIKRGKPYPDAFLETMRRFPEQPVSASRVLVFEDAPNGVKAALAAGMQCVMVPDEMFREEAQKLNADRILSSLEEFKPEEFGLPPFD
;
A
#
# COMPACT_ATOMS: atom_id res chain seq x y z
N MET A 1 -8.69 -13.17 1.22
CA MET A 1 -8.39 -13.44 2.65
C MET A 1 -6.94 -13.03 2.87
N MET A 2 -6.72 -11.79 3.32
CA MET A 2 -5.42 -11.11 3.27
C MET A 2 -4.66 -11.23 4.61
N GLY A 3 -3.32 -11.20 4.59
CA GLY A 3 -2.49 -11.27 5.80
C GLY A 3 -1.89 -12.64 6.17
N ARG A 4 -2.05 -13.68 5.32
CA ARG A 4 -1.29 -14.93 5.45
C ARG A 4 0.18 -14.69 5.10
N LYS A 5 1.10 -15.48 5.68
CA LYS A 5 2.51 -15.45 5.23
C LYS A 5 2.55 -15.78 3.72
N PRO A 6 3.46 -15.19 2.93
CA PRO A 6 3.46 -15.35 1.47
C PRO A 6 3.29 -16.81 1.00
N LEU A 7 4.00 -17.74 1.64
CA LEU A 7 3.94 -19.16 1.31
C LEU A 7 2.57 -19.80 1.63
N GLU A 8 1.91 -19.43 2.73
CA GLU A 8 0.58 -19.93 3.10
C GLU A 8 -0.51 -19.41 2.13
N ALA A 9 -0.34 -18.20 1.61
CA ALA A 9 -1.22 -17.65 0.58
C ALA A 9 -1.02 -18.38 -0.76
N ILE A 10 0.23 -18.69 -1.12
CA ILE A 10 0.56 -19.44 -2.34
C ILE A 10 0.01 -20.87 -2.26
N ILE A 11 0.20 -21.58 -1.14
CA ILE A 11 -0.35 -22.95 -0.97
C ILE A 11 -1.85 -22.95 -1.22
N TRP A 12 -2.58 -22.06 -0.54
CA TRP A 12 -4.02 -21.95 -0.71
C TRP A 12 -4.41 -21.61 -2.16
N LEU A 13 -3.71 -20.67 -2.79
CA LEU A 13 -3.98 -20.29 -4.18
C LEU A 13 -3.81 -21.49 -5.13
N LEU A 14 -2.72 -22.23 -4.99
CA LEU A 14 -2.41 -23.39 -5.83
C LEU A 14 -3.47 -24.50 -5.67
N GLU A 15 -3.96 -24.72 -4.46
CA GLU A 15 -5.08 -25.63 -4.20
C GLU A 15 -6.36 -25.15 -4.89
N GLU A 16 -6.72 -23.87 -4.70
CA GLU A 16 -7.96 -23.28 -5.21
C GLU A 16 -8.04 -23.31 -6.75
N VAL A 17 -6.90 -23.09 -7.43
CA VAL A 17 -6.84 -23.07 -8.91
C VAL A 17 -6.46 -24.41 -9.53
N GLY A 18 -6.30 -25.48 -8.73
CA GLY A 18 -6.00 -26.83 -9.21
C GLY A 18 -4.58 -27.01 -9.77
N LEU A 19 -3.61 -26.26 -9.24
CA LEU A 19 -2.19 -26.30 -9.64
C LEU A 19 -1.28 -26.92 -8.59
N ALA A 20 -1.79 -27.34 -7.43
CA ALA A 20 -1.00 -27.89 -6.32
C ALA A 20 -0.17 -29.14 -6.69
N ASP A 21 -0.60 -29.94 -7.67
CA ASP A 21 0.15 -31.11 -8.17
C ASP A 21 1.12 -30.77 -9.32
N GLN A 22 1.11 -29.54 -9.82
CA GLN A 22 1.86 -29.11 -11.01
C GLN A 22 3.07 -28.23 -10.69
N VAL A 23 3.02 -27.47 -9.58
CA VAL A 23 4.09 -26.57 -9.17
C VAL A 23 4.16 -26.53 -7.65
N THR A 24 5.36 -26.53 -7.09
CA THR A 24 5.54 -26.36 -5.64
C THR A 24 5.33 -24.89 -5.25
N PRO A 25 4.91 -24.59 -4.00
CA PRO A 25 4.79 -23.22 -3.52
C PRO A 25 6.07 -22.39 -3.68
N GLU A 26 7.24 -22.99 -3.49
CA GLU A 26 8.54 -22.34 -3.61
C GLU A 26 8.90 -22.01 -5.07
N GLU A 27 8.63 -22.94 -5.99
CA GLU A 27 8.78 -22.70 -7.43
C GLU A 27 7.81 -21.62 -7.92
N TYR A 28 6.56 -21.67 -7.47
CA TYR A 28 5.57 -20.64 -7.78
C TYR A 28 6.02 -19.27 -7.25
N ALA A 29 6.47 -19.17 -6.00
CA ALA A 29 6.97 -17.91 -5.42
C ALA A 29 8.09 -17.31 -6.28
N THR A 30 9.05 -18.14 -6.68
CA THR A 30 10.18 -17.71 -7.51
C THR A 30 9.72 -17.17 -8.86
N HIS A 31 8.81 -17.87 -9.54
CA HIS A 31 8.27 -17.41 -10.82
C HIS A 31 7.39 -16.16 -10.65
N TYR A 32 6.58 -16.13 -9.60
CA TYR A 32 5.70 -15.02 -9.28
C TYR A 32 6.49 -13.73 -9.06
N ASP A 33 7.57 -13.75 -8.28
CA ASP A 33 8.36 -12.55 -8.00
C ASP A 33 9.01 -11.99 -9.27
N VAL A 34 9.54 -12.85 -10.14
CA VAL A 34 10.11 -12.45 -11.44
C VAL A 34 9.02 -11.86 -12.35
N MET A 35 7.88 -12.53 -12.45
CA MET A 35 6.75 -12.06 -13.27
C MET A 35 6.21 -10.74 -12.75
N LEU A 36 6.00 -10.61 -11.45
CA LEU A 36 5.50 -9.42 -10.80
C LEU A 36 6.44 -8.24 -11.08
N GLY A 37 7.75 -8.42 -10.90
CA GLY A 37 8.75 -7.39 -11.19
C GLY A 37 8.70 -6.90 -12.65
N GLU A 38 8.44 -7.78 -13.61
CA GLU A 38 8.34 -7.41 -15.03
C GLU A 38 6.99 -6.81 -15.42
N MET A 39 5.89 -7.35 -14.89
CA MET A 39 4.54 -6.86 -15.15
C MET A 39 4.33 -5.48 -14.53
N PHE A 40 4.78 -5.29 -13.29
CA PHE A 40 4.58 -4.04 -12.56
C PHE A 40 5.21 -2.84 -13.27
N LYS A 41 6.40 -2.99 -13.85
CA LYS A 41 7.06 -1.96 -14.67
C LYS A 41 6.28 -1.55 -15.93
N LYS A 42 5.42 -2.45 -16.43
CA LYS A 42 4.64 -2.28 -17.66
C LYS A 42 3.16 -1.99 -17.38
N CYS A 43 2.74 -2.03 -16.11
CA CYS A 43 1.36 -1.75 -15.74
C CYS A 43 0.99 -0.32 -16.13
N ARG A 44 -0.17 -0.19 -16.78
CA ARG A 44 -0.75 1.12 -17.06
C ARG A 44 -1.31 1.68 -15.74
N PRO A 45 -0.95 2.90 -15.34
CA PRO A 45 -1.53 3.52 -14.16
C PRO A 45 -3.03 3.71 -14.35
N LEU A 46 -3.78 3.64 -13.24
CA LEU A 46 -5.18 4.01 -13.21
C LEU A 46 -5.33 5.50 -13.60
N PRO A 47 -6.49 5.92 -14.15
CA PRO A 47 -6.75 7.33 -14.41
C PRO A 47 -6.47 8.19 -13.17
N GLY A 48 -5.71 9.27 -13.36
CA GLY A 48 -5.29 10.17 -12.27
C GLY A 48 -4.00 9.77 -11.56
N ALA A 49 -3.51 8.54 -11.71
CA ALA A 49 -2.18 8.17 -11.20
C ALA A 49 -1.09 8.59 -12.19
N GLU A 50 -0.20 9.49 -11.76
CA GLU A 50 0.82 10.07 -12.64
C GLU A 50 2.11 9.23 -12.72
N ARG A 51 2.48 8.58 -11.61
CA ARG A 51 3.77 7.90 -11.48
C ARG A 51 3.67 6.69 -10.56
N LEU A 52 4.39 5.65 -10.95
CA LEU A 52 4.67 4.50 -10.11
C LEU A 52 5.99 4.71 -9.36
N VAL A 53 5.97 4.54 -8.04
CA VAL A 53 7.18 4.52 -7.20
C VAL A 53 7.25 3.17 -6.52
N LEU A 54 8.37 2.46 -6.69
CA LEU A 54 8.61 1.20 -5.98
C LEU A 54 9.28 1.52 -4.64
N SER A 55 8.71 1.03 -3.54
CA SER A 55 9.26 1.25 -2.19
C SER A 55 9.24 0.01 -1.29
N GLY A 56 8.51 -1.06 -1.63
CA GLY A 56 8.47 -2.28 -0.81
C GLY A 56 9.82 -3.01 -0.74
N ASP A 57 10.35 -3.35 -1.91
CA ASP A 57 11.61 -4.08 -2.09
C ASP A 57 12.75 -3.18 -2.60
N ASP A 58 12.56 -1.86 -2.49
CA ASP A 58 13.55 -0.90 -2.92
C ASP A 58 14.73 -0.89 -1.94
N GLU A 59 15.96 -1.03 -2.44
CA GLU A 59 17.17 -1.11 -1.61
C GLU A 59 17.38 0.10 -0.70
N SER A 60 16.78 1.25 -1.02
CA SER A 60 16.84 2.45 -0.18
C SER A 60 15.99 2.32 1.10
N ILE A 61 15.01 1.42 1.13
CA ILE A 61 14.16 1.17 2.29
C ILE A 61 14.86 0.19 3.23
N LYS A 62 15.25 0.69 4.40
CA LYS A 62 15.98 -0.11 5.41
C LYS A 62 15.04 -0.76 6.40
N ARG A 63 13.87 -0.17 6.63
CA ARG A 63 12.88 -0.66 7.58
C ARG A 63 11.50 -0.62 6.94
N GLY A 64 10.82 -1.76 6.94
CA GLY A 64 9.43 -1.85 6.49
C GLY A 64 8.47 -1.10 7.42
N LYS A 65 7.20 -0.98 7.01
CA LYS A 65 6.12 -0.46 7.88
C LYS A 65 6.12 -1.23 9.22
N PRO A 66 6.00 -0.58 10.39
CA PRO A 66 5.48 0.77 10.61
C PRO A 66 6.55 1.89 10.61
N TYR A 67 7.77 1.62 10.16
CA TYR A 67 8.77 2.68 10.00
C TYR A 67 8.44 3.55 8.76
N PRO A 68 8.78 4.85 8.77
CA PRO A 68 8.34 5.81 7.75
C PRO A 68 9.14 5.75 6.45
N ASP A 69 10.18 4.91 6.38
CA ASP A 69 11.19 4.89 5.33
C ASP A 69 10.58 4.88 3.92
N ALA A 70 9.60 3.99 3.67
CA ALA A 70 8.94 3.88 2.37
C ALA A 70 8.22 5.17 1.93
N PHE A 71 7.56 5.87 2.85
CA PHE A 71 6.84 7.10 2.54
C PHE A 71 7.80 8.27 2.34
N LEU A 72 8.82 8.40 3.20
CA LEU A 72 9.82 9.46 3.07
C LEU A 72 10.60 9.35 1.76
N GLU A 73 11.00 8.13 1.38
CA GLU A 73 11.67 7.92 0.09
C GLU A 73 10.73 8.19 -1.09
N THR A 74 9.46 7.81 -0.98
CA THR A 74 8.46 8.12 -2.01
C THR A 74 8.31 9.62 -2.21
N MET A 75 8.15 10.39 -1.12
CA MET A 75 8.09 11.85 -1.14
C MET A 75 9.35 12.46 -1.78
N ARG A 76 10.55 11.93 -1.50
CA ARG A 76 11.81 12.39 -2.08
C ARG A 76 11.89 12.23 -3.60
N ARG A 77 11.11 11.30 -4.16
CA ARG A 77 11.05 10.96 -5.59
C ARG A 77 9.93 11.69 -6.35
N PHE A 78 9.14 12.52 -5.67
CA PHE A 78 8.16 13.37 -6.33
C PHE A 78 8.87 14.36 -7.28
N PRO A 79 8.33 14.61 -8.49
CA PRO A 79 8.89 15.61 -9.40
C PRO A 79 9.00 17.00 -8.75
N GLU A 80 7.94 17.37 -8.03
CA GLU A 80 7.88 18.57 -7.20
C GLU A 80 7.86 18.14 -5.75
N GLN A 81 8.97 18.38 -5.05
CA GLN A 81 9.05 18.00 -3.64
C GLN A 81 8.14 18.90 -2.81
N PRO A 82 7.24 18.33 -1.99
CA PRO A 82 6.36 19.11 -1.16
C PRO A 82 7.16 19.87 -0.10
N VAL A 83 6.70 21.07 0.25
CA VAL A 83 7.35 21.95 1.23
C VAL A 83 7.49 21.31 2.63
N SER A 84 6.63 20.35 2.96
CA SER A 84 6.67 19.57 4.19
C SER A 84 5.94 18.23 3.99
N ALA A 85 6.26 17.23 4.80
CA ALA A 85 5.58 15.93 4.78
C ALA A 85 4.07 16.05 5.07
N SER A 86 3.66 17.06 5.85
CA SER A 86 2.24 17.35 6.10
C SER A 86 1.44 17.81 4.89
N ARG A 87 2.09 18.03 3.74
CA ARG A 87 1.46 18.28 2.43
C ARG A 87 1.33 17.01 1.58
N VAL A 88 1.62 15.85 2.16
CA VAL A 88 1.44 14.55 1.53
C VAL A 88 0.26 13.87 2.19
N LEU A 89 -0.69 13.42 1.37
CA LEU A 89 -1.83 12.60 1.79
C LEU A 89 -1.58 11.15 1.41
N VAL A 90 -1.65 10.27 2.40
CA VAL A 90 -1.47 8.82 2.25
C VAL A 90 -2.82 8.13 2.42
N PHE A 91 -3.10 7.14 1.57
CA PHE A 91 -4.25 6.24 1.71
C PHE A 91 -3.75 4.84 2.11
N GLU A 92 -4.29 4.26 3.18
CA GLU A 92 -3.90 2.94 3.69
C GLU A 92 -5.10 2.10 4.14
N ASP A 93 -4.92 0.79 4.18
CA ASP A 93 -5.91 -0.20 4.61
C ASP A 93 -5.48 -0.98 5.87
N ALA A 94 -4.19 -0.93 6.21
CA ALA A 94 -3.61 -1.68 7.32
C ALA A 94 -3.02 -0.79 8.43
N PRO A 95 -3.09 -1.21 9.72
CA PRO A 95 -2.57 -0.44 10.85
C PRO A 95 -1.09 -0.06 10.76
N ASN A 96 -0.25 -0.95 10.22
CA ASN A 96 1.18 -0.68 10.06
C ASN A 96 1.45 0.44 9.04
N GLY A 97 0.63 0.52 7.99
CA GLY A 97 0.69 1.60 7.01
C GLY A 97 0.35 2.94 7.62
N VAL A 98 -0.77 3.01 8.35
CA VAL A 98 -1.17 4.21 9.08
C VAL A 98 -0.08 4.68 10.04
N LYS A 99 0.47 3.77 10.85
CA LYS A 99 1.57 4.08 11.79
C LYS A 99 2.80 4.64 11.06
N ALA A 100 3.14 4.08 9.90
CA ALA A 100 4.26 4.56 9.08
C ALA A 100 3.99 5.95 8.47
N ALA A 101 2.78 6.22 7.98
CA ALA A 101 2.41 7.53 7.43
C ALA A 101 2.47 8.63 8.50
N LEU A 102 1.93 8.34 9.69
CA LEU A 102 1.98 9.26 10.83
C LEU A 102 3.42 9.47 11.32
N ALA A 103 4.24 8.40 11.37
CA ALA A 103 5.66 8.52 11.71
C ALA A 103 6.45 9.34 10.68
N ALA A 104 6.00 9.42 9.43
CA ALA A 104 6.57 10.27 8.40
C ALA A 104 6.12 11.74 8.51
N GLY A 105 5.16 12.05 9.39
CA GLY A 105 4.55 13.37 9.52
C GLY A 105 3.60 13.74 8.37
N MET A 106 3.03 12.73 7.70
CA MET A 106 2.09 12.87 6.59
C MET A 106 0.65 12.76 7.07
N GLN A 107 -0.28 13.27 6.27
CA GLN A 107 -1.71 13.04 6.50
C GLN A 107 -2.09 11.63 6.06
N CYS A 108 -3.04 11.00 6.75
CA CYS A 108 -3.44 9.62 6.48
C CYS A 108 -4.96 9.47 6.48
N VAL A 109 -5.50 8.97 5.36
CA VAL A 109 -6.86 8.43 5.25
C VAL A 109 -6.77 6.92 5.29
N MET A 110 -7.47 6.29 6.23
CA MET A 110 -7.56 4.85 6.32
C MET A 110 -8.89 4.37 5.74
N VAL A 111 -8.86 3.35 4.89
CA VAL A 111 -10.03 2.55 4.50
C VAL A 111 -9.75 1.12 4.94
N PRO A 112 -10.07 0.76 6.19
CA PRO A 112 -9.57 -0.46 6.80
C PRO A 112 -10.09 -1.70 6.09
N ASP A 113 -9.20 -2.67 5.87
CA ASP A 113 -9.63 -4.04 5.61
C ASP A 113 -10.60 -4.50 6.71
N GLU A 114 -11.54 -5.37 6.36
CA GLU A 114 -12.57 -5.85 7.27
C GLU A 114 -11.97 -6.40 8.58
N MET A 115 -10.83 -7.10 8.49
CA MET A 115 -10.15 -7.66 9.65
C MET A 115 -9.57 -6.61 10.61
N PHE A 116 -9.33 -5.39 10.14
CA PHE A 116 -8.73 -4.31 10.92
C PHE A 116 -9.73 -3.27 11.40
N ARG A 117 -11.04 -3.41 11.14
CA ARG A 117 -12.04 -2.39 11.51
C ARG A 117 -12.05 -2.03 13.00
N GLU A 118 -11.90 -3.00 13.88
CA GLU A 118 -11.83 -2.73 15.33
C GLU A 118 -10.49 -2.10 15.76
N GLU A 119 -9.37 -2.52 15.16
CA GLU A 119 -8.07 -1.90 15.45
C GLU A 119 -8.00 -0.47 14.91
N ALA A 120 -8.58 -0.23 13.74
CA ALA A 120 -8.61 1.07 13.07
C ALA A 120 -9.15 2.17 13.99
N GLN A 121 -10.21 1.88 14.77
CA GLN A 121 -10.80 2.82 15.73
C GLN A 121 -9.83 3.31 16.81
N LYS A 122 -8.72 2.60 17.04
CA LYS A 122 -7.69 2.94 18.02
C LYS A 122 -6.50 3.68 17.40
N LEU A 123 -6.50 3.87 16.08
CA LEU A 123 -5.44 4.55 15.35
C LEU A 123 -5.76 6.05 15.20
N ASN A 124 -4.70 6.85 15.10
CA ASN A 124 -4.80 8.30 14.94
C ASN A 124 -4.71 8.72 13.46
N ALA A 125 -5.36 8.00 12.55
CA ALA A 125 -5.49 8.45 11.15
C ALA A 125 -6.33 9.72 11.11
N ASP A 126 -6.05 10.64 10.17
CA ASP A 126 -6.83 11.88 10.01
C ASP A 126 -8.29 11.57 9.66
N ARG A 127 -8.52 10.53 8.86
CA ARG A 127 -9.84 9.95 8.59
C ARG A 127 -9.79 8.44 8.56
N ILE A 128 -10.87 7.82 9.00
CA ILE A 128 -11.16 6.39 8.83
C ILE A 128 -12.49 6.32 8.11
N LEU A 129 -12.50 5.83 6.87
CA LEU A 129 -13.67 5.76 6.01
C LEU A 129 -14.11 4.31 5.84
N SER A 130 -15.39 4.10 5.58
CA SER A 130 -15.89 2.75 5.27
C SER A 130 -15.67 2.37 3.80
N SER A 131 -15.49 3.38 2.95
CA SER A 131 -15.25 3.28 1.51
C SER A 131 -14.44 4.49 1.00
N LEU A 132 -13.66 4.31 -0.06
CA LEU A 132 -13.00 5.42 -0.77
C LEU A 132 -14.01 6.40 -1.39
N GLU A 133 -15.24 5.97 -1.65
CA GLU A 133 -16.31 6.83 -2.18
C GLU A 133 -16.75 7.91 -1.17
N GLU A 134 -16.45 7.74 0.12
CA GLU A 134 -16.74 8.73 1.16
C GLU A 134 -15.67 9.83 1.25
N PHE A 135 -14.57 9.70 0.50
CA PHE A 135 -13.47 10.65 0.55
C PHE A 135 -13.92 12.03 0.06
N LYS A 136 -13.57 13.06 0.84
CA LYS A 136 -13.85 14.47 0.53
C LYS A 136 -12.54 15.22 0.36
N PRO A 137 -12.10 15.47 -0.88
CA PRO A 137 -10.82 16.14 -1.16
C PRO A 137 -10.67 17.49 -0.44
N GLU A 138 -11.75 18.24 -0.29
CA GLU A 138 -11.77 19.56 0.32
C GLU A 138 -11.37 19.57 1.80
N GLU A 139 -11.52 18.45 2.52
CA GLU A 139 -11.05 18.32 3.90
C GLU A 139 -9.52 18.32 4.01
N PHE A 140 -8.83 18.08 2.89
CA PHE A 140 -7.38 18.01 2.77
C PHE A 140 -6.81 19.15 1.91
N GLY A 141 -7.62 20.18 1.62
CA GLY A 141 -7.20 21.34 0.84
C GLY A 141 -7.07 21.06 -0.68
N LEU A 142 -7.70 20.00 -1.17
CA LEU A 142 -7.82 19.69 -2.59
C LEU A 142 -9.16 20.21 -3.14
N PRO A 143 -9.29 20.44 -4.46
CA PRO A 143 -10.57 20.77 -5.08
C PRO A 143 -11.59 19.63 -4.89
N PRO A 144 -12.90 19.92 -4.70
CA PRO A 144 -13.92 18.89 -4.65
C PRO A 144 -14.01 18.12 -5.98
N PHE A 145 -14.62 16.93 -5.95
CA PHE A 145 -14.96 16.21 -7.18
C PHE A 145 -15.99 16.98 -8.02
N ASP A 146 -15.97 16.75 -9.34
CA ASP A 146 -16.93 17.31 -10.30
C ASP A 146 -18.36 16.75 -10.13
#